data_AF-A0A9P0ZPX3-F1
#
_entry.id   AF-A0A9P0ZPX3-F1
#
_cell.length_a   1.000
_cell.length_b   1.000
_cell.length_c   1.000
_cell.angle_alpha   90.00
_cell.angle_beta   90.00
_cell.angle_gamma   90.00
#
_symmetry.space_group_name_H-M   'P 1'
#
loop_
_entity.id
_entity.type
_entity.pdbx_description
1 polymer ?
#
loop_
_entity_poly.entity_id
_entity_poly.type
_entity_poly.pdbx_seq_one_letter_code
_entity_poly.pdbx_strand_id
1 'polypeptide(L)'
;MSAINSSYLWDYVQVKHLTINMRLMHQSNMLDREEVERFARWILQIGEGTIGKESDRGIEVEIPPDLLIHSNGDNYKAIVDSTYPDLHNNLSNFDYFEERAILAPTLEIVEGINNYILSTLPGEEVKYFSYDSICPTAASSSGDDDIYPQEYLNSISISGLP
;
A
#
# COMPACT_ATOMS: atom_id res chain seq x y z
N MET A 1 -17.47 18.43 0.72
CA MET A 1 -17.83 17.00 0.69
C MET A 1 -18.92 16.78 1.73
N SER A 2 -20.09 16.28 1.34
CA SER A 2 -21.14 15.93 2.29
C SER A 2 -21.02 14.43 2.55
N ALA A 3 -20.78 14.05 3.79
CA ALA A 3 -20.74 12.66 4.22
C ALA A 3 -22.09 12.31 4.85
N ILE A 4 -22.49 11.04 4.80
CA ILE A 4 -23.81 10.62 5.30
C ILE A 4 -23.99 10.91 6.80
N ASN A 5 -22.88 10.97 7.54
CA ASN A 5 -22.83 11.32 8.96
C ASN A 5 -22.97 12.83 9.24
N SER A 6 -23.02 13.68 8.22
CA SER A 6 -23.37 15.11 8.33
C SER A 6 -24.76 15.43 7.78
N SER A 7 -25.55 14.42 7.42
CA SER A 7 -26.93 14.56 6.99
C SER A 7 -27.90 14.60 8.17
N TYR A 8 -29.02 15.32 8.03
CA TYR A 8 -30.14 15.26 8.99
C TYR A 8 -30.74 13.85 9.14
N LEU A 9 -30.46 12.95 8.18
CA LEU A 9 -30.84 11.55 8.26
C LEU A 9 -30.01 10.75 9.26
N TRP A 10 -28.84 11.25 9.67
CA TRP A 10 -27.95 10.56 10.61
C TRP A 10 -28.61 10.34 11.98
N ASP A 11 -29.48 11.27 12.40
CA ASP A 11 -30.25 11.15 13.64
C ASP A 11 -31.18 9.92 13.67
N TYR A 12 -31.50 9.37 12.49
CA TYR A 12 -32.34 8.18 12.33
C TYR A 12 -31.53 6.91 12.08
N VAL A 13 -30.19 7.00 11.99
CA VAL A 13 -29.32 5.85 11.77
C VAL A 13 -29.03 5.17 13.10
N GLN A 14 -29.31 3.87 13.17
CA GLN A 14 -28.90 3.05 14.30
C GLN A 14 -27.45 2.60 14.13
N VAL A 15 -26.55 3.13 14.96
CA VAL A 15 -25.16 2.67 15.00
C VAL A 15 -25.08 1.34 15.75
N LYS A 16 -24.41 0.35 15.14
CA LYS A 16 -24.08 -0.94 15.76
C LYS A 16 -22.58 -1.10 15.79
N HIS A 17 -22.05 -1.49 16.95
CA HIS A 17 -20.62 -1.67 17.14
C HIS A 17 -20.30 -3.16 17.15
N LEU A 18 -19.31 -3.56 16.35
CA LEU A 18 -18.68 -4.87 16.47
C LEU A 18 -17.53 -4.75 17.47
N THR A 19 -17.59 -5.52 18.54
CA THR A 19 -16.60 -5.46 19.64
C THR A 19 -15.63 -6.64 19.65
N ILE A 20 -15.85 -7.63 18.77
CA ILE A 20 -15.07 -8.86 18.72
C ILE A 20 -14.06 -8.78 17.58
N ASN A 21 -12.77 -8.76 17.91
CA ASN A 21 -11.70 -8.89 16.94
C ASN A 21 -11.47 -10.37 16.61
N MET A 22 -12.08 -10.83 15.51
CA MET A 22 -11.98 -12.23 15.07
C MET A 22 -10.55 -12.65 14.68
N ARG A 23 -9.64 -11.72 14.35
CA ARG A 23 -8.24 -12.06 14.03
C ARG A 23 -7.50 -12.63 15.26
N LEU A 24 -7.85 -12.18 16.46
CA LEU A 24 -7.27 -12.67 17.72
C LEU A 24 -7.78 -14.06 18.13
N MET A 25 -8.82 -14.58 17.47
CA MET A 25 -9.46 -15.84 17.83
C MET A 25 -8.82 -17.05 17.14
N HIS A 26 -8.01 -16.85 16.10
CA HIS A 26 -7.46 -17.93 15.26
C HIS A 26 -5.98 -18.25 15.52
N GLN A 27 -5.36 -17.63 16.54
CA GLN A 27 -3.94 -17.80 16.83
C GLN A 27 -3.69 -19.00 17.75
N SER A 28 -2.80 -19.89 17.31
CA SER A 28 -2.47 -21.15 17.97
C SER A 28 -1.44 -21.03 19.11
N ASN A 29 -0.62 -19.98 19.10
CA ASN A 29 0.47 -19.78 20.07
C ASN A 29 0.18 -18.63 21.03
N MET A 30 0.58 -18.79 22.30
CA MET A 30 0.30 -17.84 23.39
C MET A 30 1.10 -16.53 23.28
N LEU A 31 2.38 -16.61 22.88
CA LEU A 31 3.25 -15.44 22.73
C LEU A 31 2.79 -14.55 21.55
N ASP A 32 2.51 -15.17 20.41
CA ASP A 32 1.99 -14.49 19.22
C ASP A 32 0.65 -13.79 19.51
N ARG A 33 -0.14 -14.32 20.45
CA ARG A 33 -1.42 -13.73 20.86
C ARG A 33 -1.26 -12.44 21.65
N GLU A 34 -0.32 -12.37 22.57
CA GLU A 34 -0.10 -11.16 23.37
C GLU A 34 0.42 -10.00 22.51
N GLU A 35 1.31 -10.28 21.57
CA GLU A 35 1.84 -9.29 20.63
C GLU A 35 0.75 -8.76 19.69
N VAL A 36 -0.05 -9.64 19.09
CA VAL A 36 -1.12 -9.23 18.18
C VAL A 36 -2.25 -8.54 18.94
N GLU A 37 -2.55 -8.91 20.18
CA GLU A 37 -3.50 -8.17 21.02
C GLU A 37 -2.99 -6.77 21.34
N ARG A 38 -1.71 -6.62 21.67
CA ARG A 38 -1.08 -5.31 21.93
C ARG A 38 -1.15 -4.41 20.69
N PHE A 39 -0.80 -4.95 19.52
CA PHE A 39 -0.89 -4.24 18.25
C PHE A 39 -2.33 -3.86 17.91
N ALA A 40 -3.29 -4.78 18.05
CA ALA A 40 -4.70 -4.52 17.79
C ALA A 40 -5.26 -3.42 18.70
N ARG A 41 -4.87 -3.41 19.97
CA ARG A 41 -5.25 -2.36 20.93
C ARG A 41 -4.67 -1.01 20.53
N TRP A 42 -3.40 -0.96 20.14
CA TRP A 42 -2.77 0.27 19.66
C TRP A 42 -3.49 0.85 18.43
N ILE A 43 -3.78 0.03 17.41
CA ILE A 43 -4.55 0.46 16.22
C ILE A 43 -5.95 0.95 16.59
N LEU A 44 -6.64 0.26 17.51
CA LEU A 44 -7.97 0.67 17.96
C LEU A 44 -7.93 2.05 18.63
N GLN A 45 -6.94 2.29 19.49
CA GLN A 45 -6.76 3.58 20.16
C GLN A 45 -6.50 4.72 19.16
N ILE A 46 -5.76 4.46 18.07
CA ILE A 46 -5.60 5.42 16.98
C ILE A 46 -6.95 5.71 16.32
N GLY A 47 -7.71 4.66 15.97
CA GLY A 47 -9.02 4.79 15.32
C GLY A 47 -10.06 5.51 16.17
N GLU A 48 -9.99 5.37 17.49
CA GLU A 48 -10.85 6.07 18.46
C GLU A 48 -10.36 7.50 18.77
N GLY A 49 -9.16 7.88 18.32
CA GLY A 49 -8.54 9.15 18.65
C GLY A 49 -8.20 9.30 20.14
N THR A 50 -8.01 8.18 20.85
CA THR A 50 -7.68 8.18 22.29
C THR A 50 -6.18 8.31 22.55
N ILE A 51 -5.36 8.12 21.51
CA ILE A 51 -3.93 8.37 21.53
C ILE A 51 -3.53 9.33 20.42
N GLY A 52 -2.39 9.98 20.63
CA GLY A 52 -1.84 10.99 19.74
C GLY A 52 -1.85 12.37 20.42
N LYS A 53 -1.00 13.27 19.92
CA LYS A 53 -0.87 14.64 20.41
C LYS A 53 -1.34 15.59 19.32
N GLU A 54 -2.13 16.59 19.71
CA GLU A 54 -2.45 17.69 18.80
C GLU A 54 -1.16 18.44 18.43
N SER A 55 -0.98 18.66 17.14
CA SER A 55 0.08 19.47 16.57
C SER A 55 -0.46 20.35 15.45
N ASP A 56 0.34 21.31 15.00
CA ASP A 56 -0.02 22.21 13.89
C ASP A 56 -0.32 21.46 12.57
N ARG A 57 0.06 20.17 12.49
CA ARG A 57 -0.10 19.30 11.31
C ARG A 57 -1.21 18.26 11.47
N GLY A 58 -1.90 18.24 12.60
CA GLY A 58 -2.96 17.27 12.91
C GLY A 58 -2.68 16.48 14.18
N ILE A 59 -2.96 15.18 14.17
CA ILE A 59 -2.72 14.29 15.31
C ILE A 59 -1.42 13.53 15.05
N GLU A 60 -0.42 13.73 15.92
CA GLU A 60 0.85 13.00 15.88
C GLU A 60 0.77 11.76 16.75
N VAL A 61 1.04 10.60 16.16
CA VAL A 61 1.06 9.30 16.85
C VAL A 61 2.48 8.75 16.82
N GLU A 62 2.96 8.28 17.97
CA GLU A 62 4.25 7.61 18.08
C GLU A 62 4.12 6.15 17.62
N ILE A 63 4.99 5.74 16.69
CA ILE A 63 5.05 4.37 16.20
C ILE A 63 5.90 3.54 17.18
N PRO A 64 5.40 2.40 17.67
CA PRO A 64 6.16 1.50 18.54
C PRO A 64 7.53 1.12 17.95
N PRO A 65 8.62 1.17 18.74
CA PRO A 65 9.98 0.92 18.23
C PRO A 65 10.19 -0.46 17.60
N ASP A 66 9.44 -1.47 18.03
CA ASP A 66 9.42 -2.83 17.50
C ASP A 66 8.83 -2.92 16.08
N LEU A 67 8.05 -1.92 15.66
CA LEU A 67 7.51 -1.81 14.30
C LEU A 67 8.42 -1.00 13.36
N LEU A 68 9.49 -0.38 13.88
CA LEU A 68 10.39 0.46 13.11
C LEU A 68 11.47 -0.36 12.42
N ILE A 69 11.59 -0.19 11.11
CA ILE A 69 12.73 -0.65 10.34
C ILE A 69 13.87 0.36 10.54
N HIS A 70 14.99 -0.11 11.08
CA HIS A 70 16.16 0.72 11.31
C HIS A 70 17.06 0.69 10.08
N SER A 71 17.35 1.87 9.52
CA SER A 71 18.25 2.02 8.37
C SER A 71 19.58 2.63 8.80
N ASN A 72 20.68 2.06 8.30
CA ASN A 72 22.04 2.58 8.48
C ASN A 72 22.54 3.38 7.26
N GLY A 73 21.61 3.88 6.43
CA GLY A 73 21.91 4.76 5.30
C GLY A 73 21.12 4.40 4.05
N ASP A 74 21.18 3.14 3.62
CA ASP A 74 20.40 2.66 2.47
C ASP A 74 19.00 2.21 2.91
N ASN A 75 18.05 3.14 2.81
CA ASN A 75 16.66 2.91 3.21
C ASN A 75 15.97 1.85 2.35
N TYR A 76 16.27 1.80 1.04
CA TYR A 76 15.67 0.81 0.16
C TYR A 76 16.17 -0.59 0.51
N LYS A 77 17.47 -0.74 0.74
CA LYS A 77 18.03 -1.99 1.23
C LYS A 77 17.38 -2.43 2.54
N ALA A 78 17.26 -1.52 3.51
CA ALA A 78 16.70 -1.84 4.82
C ALA A 78 15.23 -2.33 4.71
N ILE A 79 14.41 -1.67 3.88
CA ILE A 79 13.02 -2.08 3.64
C ILE A 79 12.96 -3.46 2.95
N VAL A 80 13.78 -3.66 1.92
CA VAL A 80 13.79 -4.91 1.15
C VAL A 80 14.30 -6.07 1.99
N ASP A 81 15.41 -5.93 2.70
CA ASP A 81 15.95 -6.98 3.56
C ASP A 81 15.00 -7.33 4.72
N SER A 82 14.32 -6.32 5.27
CA SER A 82 13.35 -6.55 6.35
C SER A 82 12.10 -7.29 5.87
N THR A 83 11.67 -7.06 4.62
CA THR A 83 10.43 -7.65 4.08
C THR A 83 10.71 -8.98 3.37
N TYR A 84 11.77 -9.02 2.58
CA TYR A 84 12.22 -10.13 1.75
C TYR A 84 13.63 -10.60 2.17
N PRO A 85 13.75 -11.26 3.34
CA PRO A 85 15.04 -11.80 3.78
C PRO A 85 15.51 -12.90 2.83
N ASP A 86 16.79 -12.89 2.46
CA ASP A 86 17.39 -13.84 1.51
C ASP A 86 16.67 -13.92 0.15
N LEU A 87 16.23 -12.76 -0.38
CA LEU A 87 15.49 -12.65 -1.64
C LEU A 87 16.11 -13.49 -2.78
N HIS A 88 17.43 -13.38 -3.00
CA HIS A 88 18.13 -14.10 -4.08
C HIS A 88 18.00 -15.63 -4.00
N ASN A 89 17.94 -16.19 -2.79
CA ASN A 89 17.82 -17.63 -2.58
C ASN A 89 16.37 -18.12 -2.72
N ASN A 90 15.40 -17.22 -2.68
CA ASN A 90 13.96 -17.55 -2.68
C ASN A 90 13.24 -17.18 -3.98
N LEU A 91 13.94 -16.73 -5.03
CA LEU A 91 13.33 -16.28 -6.29
C LEU A 91 12.41 -17.32 -6.96
N SER A 92 12.63 -18.61 -6.72
CA SER A 92 11.79 -19.69 -7.27
C SER A 92 10.73 -20.23 -6.30
N ASN A 93 10.60 -19.63 -5.11
CA ASN A 93 9.65 -20.05 -4.09
C ASN A 93 8.42 -19.14 -4.10
N PHE A 94 7.28 -19.64 -4.58
CA PHE A 94 6.05 -18.86 -4.65
C PHE A 94 5.49 -18.52 -3.26
N ASP A 95 5.45 -19.50 -2.35
CA ASP A 95 4.96 -19.34 -0.98
C ASP A 95 5.73 -18.24 -0.23
N TYR A 96 7.01 -18.08 -0.54
CA TYR A 96 7.83 -16.99 0.01
C TYR A 96 7.27 -15.61 -0.36
N PHE A 97 6.76 -15.40 -1.57
CA PHE A 97 6.21 -14.11 -1.98
C PHE A 97 4.76 -13.89 -1.54
N GLU A 98 3.97 -14.95 -1.32
CA GLU A 98 2.54 -14.83 -0.99
C GLU A 98 2.27 -14.10 0.33
N GLU A 99 3.14 -14.23 1.32
CA GLU A 99 2.94 -13.66 2.66
C GLU A 99 3.53 -12.26 2.84
N ARG A 100 4.06 -11.64 1.77
CA ARG A 100 4.90 -10.43 1.86
C ARG A 100 4.44 -9.36 0.88
N ALA A 101 4.44 -8.11 1.35
CA ALA A 101 4.15 -6.95 0.52
C ALA A 101 4.81 -5.70 1.09
N ILE A 102 5.22 -4.79 0.21
CA ILE A 102 5.67 -3.44 0.58
C ILE A 102 4.58 -2.46 0.15
N LEU A 103 4.04 -1.70 1.10
CA LEU A 103 3.06 -0.66 0.86
C LEU A 103 3.73 0.70 1.03
N ALA A 104 3.49 1.61 0.07
CA ALA A 104 3.99 2.97 0.12
C ALA A 104 2.88 3.98 -0.20
N PRO A 105 2.94 5.21 0.36
CA PRO A 105 1.88 6.20 0.22
C PRO A 105 1.83 6.85 -1.18
N THR A 106 2.93 6.83 -1.94
CA THR A 106 3.02 7.45 -3.26
C THR A 106 3.61 6.49 -4.29
N LEU A 107 3.23 6.68 -5.55
CA LEU A 107 3.74 5.89 -6.66
C LEU A 107 5.25 6.07 -6.85
N GLU A 108 5.78 7.28 -6.65
CA GLU A 108 7.22 7.55 -6.73
C GLU A 108 8.04 6.66 -5.77
N ILE A 109 7.55 6.46 -4.54
CA ILE A 109 8.23 5.57 -3.58
C ILE A 109 8.09 4.10 -4.01
N VAL A 110 6.93 3.70 -4.53
CA VAL A 110 6.73 2.36 -5.09
C VAL A 110 7.70 2.09 -6.24
N GLU A 111 7.81 3.01 -7.19
CA GLU A 111 8.74 2.91 -8.32
C GLU A 111 10.19 2.87 -7.84
N GLY A 112 10.57 3.70 -6.87
CA GLY A 112 11.91 3.70 -6.28
C GLY A 112 12.29 2.35 -5.68
N ILE A 113 11.39 1.72 -4.92
CA ILE A 113 11.61 0.40 -4.32
C ILE A 113 11.63 -0.70 -5.40
N ASN A 114 10.70 -0.67 -6.35
CA ASN A 114 10.65 -1.65 -7.43
C ASN A 114 11.93 -1.62 -8.28
N ASN A 115 12.39 -0.43 -8.66
CA ASN A 115 13.63 -0.25 -9.42
C ASN A 115 14.85 -0.73 -8.62
N TYR A 116 14.88 -0.47 -7.32
CA TYR A 116 15.92 -0.99 -6.44
C TYR A 116 15.93 -2.53 -6.46
N ILE A 117 14.78 -3.18 -6.22
CA ILE A 117 14.67 -4.64 -6.23
C ILE A 117 15.12 -5.19 -7.60
N LEU A 118 14.56 -4.67 -8.70
CA LEU A 118 14.90 -5.08 -10.07
C LEU A 118 16.41 -4.99 -10.34
N SER A 119 17.08 -3.94 -9.86
CA SER A 119 18.53 -3.76 -10.04
C SER A 119 19.39 -4.78 -9.29
N THR A 120 18.84 -5.45 -8.29
CA THR A 120 19.54 -6.50 -7.52
C THR A 120 19.29 -7.90 -8.09
N LEU A 121 18.19 -8.11 -8.82
CA LEU A 121 17.85 -9.42 -9.36
C LEU A 121 18.87 -9.90 -10.41
N PRO A 122 19.21 -11.20 -10.42
CA PRO A 122 20.06 -11.76 -11.46
C PRO A 122 19.28 -11.86 -12.80
N GLY A 123 19.92 -11.50 -13.90
CA GLY A 123 19.35 -11.61 -15.24
C GLY A 123 19.65 -10.39 -16.11
N GLU A 124 19.19 -10.44 -17.36
CA GLU A 124 19.24 -9.29 -18.26
C GLU A 124 17.94 -8.48 -18.15
N GLU A 125 18.09 -7.16 -18.04
CA GLU A 125 16.95 -6.24 -18.05
C GLU A 125 16.26 -6.27 -19.42
N VAL A 126 14.94 -6.50 -19.42
CA VAL A 126 14.11 -6.42 -20.62
C VAL A 126 13.12 -5.28 -20.43
N LYS A 127 13.13 -4.32 -21.35
CA LYS A 127 12.20 -3.19 -21.36
C LYS A 127 11.06 -3.47 -22.32
N TYR A 128 9.84 -3.44 -21.80
CA TYR A 128 8.62 -3.47 -22.59
C TYR A 128 8.08 -2.04 -22.67
N PHE A 129 7.82 -1.57 -23.89
CA PHE A 129 7.23 -0.25 -24.10
C PHE A 129 5.72 -0.41 -24.28
N SER A 130 4.96 0.46 -23.63
CA SER A 130 3.52 0.58 -23.85
C SER A 130 3.22 0.96 -25.31
N TYR A 131 2.05 0.55 -25.78
CA TYR A 131 1.53 0.94 -27.09
C TYR A 131 0.37 1.92 -26.90
N ASP A 132 0.72 3.20 -26.70
CA ASP A 132 -0.23 4.25 -26.33
C ASP A 132 -0.77 4.96 -27.57
N SER A 133 -1.68 4.28 -28.29
CA SER A 133 -2.39 4.87 -29.42
C SER A 133 -3.88 4.51 -29.43
N ILE A 134 -4.70 5.41 -29.96
CA ILE A 134 -6.15 5.20 -30.10
C ILE A 134 -6.37 4.19 -31.22
N CYS A 135 -7.18 3.16 -30.95
CA CYS A 135 -7.53 2.16 -31.96
C CYS A 135 -8.48 2.79 -33.01
N PRO A 136 -8.08 2.86 -34.30
CA PRO A 136 -8.88 3.53 -35.33
C PRO A 136 -10.28 2.92 -35.55
N THR A 137 -10.50 1.67 -35.15
CA THR A 137 -11.78 0.97 -35.33
C THR A 137 -12.82 1.29 -34.25
N ALA A 138 -12.44 1.97 -33.16
CA ALA A 138 -13.38 2.46 -32.15
C ALA A 138 -13.90 3.88 -32.48
N ALA A 139 -13.18 4.62 -33.33
CA ALA A 139 -13.57 5.92 -33.84
C ALA A 139 -14.65 5.76 -34.94
N SER A 140 -15.92 5.70 -34.53
CA SER A 140 -17.06 5.65 -35.47
C SER A 140 -17.28 6.97 -36.24
N SER A 141 -16.46 7.99 -36.02
CA SER A 141 -16.47 9.24 -36.76
C SER A 141 -15.06 9.78 -36.96
N SER A 142 -14.82 10.34 -38.15
CA SER A 142 -13.57 10.91 -38.66
C SER A 142 -13.15 12.20 -37.94
N GLY A 143 -12.97 12.14 -36.62
CA GLY A 143 -12.58 13.26 -35.75
C GLY A 143 -12.15 12.88 -34.32
N ASP A 144 -12.13 11.59 -33.96
CA ASP A 144 -11.79 11.15 -32.60
C ASP A 144 -10.27 11.02 -32.32
N ASP A 145 -9.42 11.03 -33.36
CA ASP A 145 -7.95 10.97 -33.22
C ASP A 145 -7.37 12.18 -32.45
N ASP A 146 -8.13 13.27 -32.31
CA ASP A 146 -7.73 14.52 -31.65
C ASP A 146 -8.23 14.64 -30.19
N ILE A 147 -8.94 13.64 -29.65
CA ILE A 147 -9.54 13.75 -28.30
C ILE A 147 -8.48 13.64 -27.21
N TYR A 148 -7.43 12.84 -27.43
CA TYR A 148 -6.34 12.66 -26.46
C TYR A 148 -4.98 12.77 -27.17
N PRO A 149 -4.21 13.85 -26.92
CA PRO A 149 -2.89 13.98 -27.50
C PRO A 149 -1.95 12.91 -26.94
N GLN A 150 -0.95 12.51 -27.72
CA GLN A 150 -0.01 11.47 -27.33
C GLN A 150 0.75 11.81 -26.04
N GLU A 151 1.03 13.10 -25.80
CA GLU A 151 1.65 13.58 -24.56
C GLU A 151 0.75 13.33 -23.34
N TYR A 152 -0.57 13.41 -23.51
CA TYR A 152 -1.52 13.08 -22.45
C TYR A 152 -1.53 11.58 -22.17
N LEU A 153 -1.56 10.74 -23.21
CA LEU A 153 -1.51 9.28 -23.04
C LEU A 153 -0.20 8.84 -22.35
N ASN A 154 0.94 9.40 -22.76
CA ASN A 154 2.25 9.14 -22.15
C ASN A 154 2.34 9.63 -20.69
N SER A 155 1.43 10.50 -20.24
CA SER A 155 1.38 10.98 -18.85
C SER A 155 0.55 10.08 -17.93
N ILE A 156 -0.18 9.10 -18.49
CA ILE A 156 -1.01 8.18 -17.74
C ILE A 156 -0.11 7.12 -17.10
N SER A 157 0.09 7.22 -15.78
CA SER A 157 0.73 6.16 -14.99
C SER A 157 -0.33 5.47 -14.14
N ILE A 158 -0.82 4.32 -14.61
CA ILE A 158 -1.82 3.52 -13.91
C ILE A 158 -1.10 2.38 -13.19
N SER A 159 -1.30 2.29 -11.87
CA SER A 159 -0.80 1.17 -11.08
C SER A 159 -1.51 -0.13 -11.48
N GLY A 160 -0.75 -1.18 -11.80
CA GLY A 160 -1.28 -2.53 -12.04
C GLY A 160 -1.55 -2.92 -13.49
N LEU A 161 -1.10 -2.12 -14.46
CA LEU A 161 -0.94 -2.58 -15.84
C LEU A 161 0.52 -3.02 -16.06
N PRO A 162 0.77 -4.07 -16.86
CA PRO A 162 2.13 -4.53 -17.18
C PRO A 162 2.94 -3.45 -17.92
#